data_AF-A0AAD1UQB2-F1
#
_entry.id   AF-A0AAD1UQB2-F1
#
_cell.length_a   1.000
_cell.length_b   1.000
_cell.length_c   1.000
_cell.angle_alpha   90.00
_cell.angle_beta   90.00
_cell.angle_gamma   90.00
#
_symmetry.space_group_name_H-M   'P 1'
#
loop_
_entity.id
_entity.type
_entity.pdbx_description
1 polymer ?
#
loop_
_entity_poly.entity_id
_entity_poly.type
_entity_poly.pdbx_seq_one_letter_code
_entity_poly.pdbx_strand_id
1 'polypeptide(L)'
;MAELLYNYGVMLILLDRLIPSYSRERILVSYYRYKGQSSIENIKEIFKLCGGTGYSPGSSFPKGYPIKYFDRFCFDKSPYKECVENIVEQIKSDDIYQMLNSYSSVHHKSTALAQQGAMIFVCSFFLPKFLEDEETKMREIVDKHFYDNWVIPVYQGYLADITQYWALYHQDKVKTLRKDLRLYLKQGKLLDEYVLDNVQPLLQCLRECNITIRWLLLHRNCRSKSLRDIILPNHETDDIIELLLATSKFEKELKDLFENLVKTKSEVWDKDKGECVFYMHEIAEYFLGNRHMGKQYVDENYSNWFKHIGERIENLSYKHSTVAGRTIKSIVQVLDDIEIYEPIETNVQIKHFIQETKKGLLHMVRSVNVKRSYLVNISHISDFSYAWNVIDDYMPQIQERIKEKPRTVLLIRNLFKKLCIYYESPSWKNDGG
;
A
#
# COMPACT_ATOMS: atom_id res chain seq x y z
N MET A 1 -4.53 -22.65 -6.34
CA MET A 1 -3.49 -23.69 -6.48
C MET A 1 -2.15 -23.20 -5.94
N ALA A 2 -1.60 -22.08 -6.42
CA ALA A 2 -0.34 -21.51 -5.92
C ALA A 2 -0.32 -21.27 -4.39
N GLU A 3 -1.36 -20.64 -3.84
CA GLU A 3 -1.48 -20.40 -2.39
C GLU A 3 -1.56 -21.69 -1.56
N LEU A 4 -2.17 -22.75 -2.09
CA LEU A 4 -2.26 -24.05 -1.42
C LEU A 4 -0.87 -24.67 -1.27
N LEU A 5 -0.11 -24.69 -2.36
CA LEU A 5 1.26 -25.22 -2.36
C LEU A 5 2.17 -24.39 -1.46
N TYR A 6 2.04 -23.06 -1.53
CA TYR A 6 2.74 -22.14 -0.65
C TYR A 6 2.43 -22.40 0.83
N ASN A 7 1.16 -22.42 1.23
CA ASN A 7 0.75 -22.67 2.61
C ASN A 7 1.22 -24.05 3.09
N TYR A 8 1.20 -25.06 2.21
CA TYR A 8 1.76 -26.37 2.53
C TYR A 8 3.27 -26.31 2.81
N GLY A 9 4.05 -25.66 1.95
CA GLY A 9 5.49 -25.46 2.18
C GLY A 9 5.78 -24.63 3.44
N VAL A 10 4.99 -23.60 3.72
CA VAL A 10 5.06 -22.82 4.96
C VAL A 10 4.83 -23.70 6.19
N MET A 11 3.78 -24.53 6.18
CA MET A 11 3.51 -25.48 7.27
C MET A 11 4.70 -26.40 7.51
N LEU A 12 5.32 -26.92 6.45
CA LEU A 12 6.52 -27.77 6.57
C LEU A 12 7.69 -27.01 7.21
N ILE A 13 7.98 -25.80 6.75
CA ILE A 13 9.06 -24.95 7.26
C ILE A 13 8.82 -24.61 8.74
N LEU A 14 7.63 -24.14 9.09
CA LEU A 14 7.31 -23.72 10.46
C LEU A 14 7.26 -24.92 11.42
N LEU A 15 6.73 -26.06 10.97
CA LEU A 15 6.74 -27.29 11.77
C LEU A 15 8.17 -27.68 12.18
N ASP A 16 9.11 -27.67 11.24
CA ASP A 16 10.50 -28.04 11.50
C ASP A 16 11.27 -26.93 12.26
N ARG A 17 10.93 -25.66 12.01
CA ARG A 17 11.59 -24.52 12.65
C ARG A 17 11.16 -24.28 14.10
N LEU A 18 9.90 -24.54 14.42
CA LEU A 18 9.31 -24.22 15.74
C LEU A 18 9.22 -25.43 16.66
N ILE A 19 9.06 -26.63 16.12
CA ILE A 19 8.89 -27.84 16.92
C ILE A 19 10.11 -28.75 16.72
N PRO A 20 11.00 -28.86 17.73
CA PRO A 20 12.15 -29.74 17.65
C PRO A 20 11.77 -31.17 17.27
N SER A 21 12.64 -31.86 16.51
CA SER A 21 12.40 -33.22 16.02
C SER A 21 12.01 -34.20 17.13
N TYR A 22 12.72 -34.18 18.26
CA TYR A 22 12.43 -35.06 19.39
C TYR A 22 11.02 -34.84 19.96
N SER A 23 10.52 -33.61 19.95
CA SER A 23 9.16 -33.28 20.41
C SER A 23 8.13 -33.80 19.42
N ARG A 24 8.34 -33.56 18.11
CA ARG A 24 7.44 -34.06 17.05
C ARG A 24 7.33 -35.58 17.07
N GLU A 25 8.47 -36.28 17.15
CA GLU A 25 8.52 -37.74 17.20
C GLU A 25 7.82 -38.30 18.45
N ARG A 26 8.02 -37.69 19.63
CA ARG A 26 7.34 -38.10 20.87
C ARG A 26 5.84 -37.89 20.81
N ILE A 27 5.38 -36.76 20.26
CA ILE A 27 3.94 -36.49 20.07
C ILE A 27 3.33 -37.56 19.16
N LEU A 28 3.99 -37.89 18.05
CA LEU A 28 3.52 -38.93 17.13
C LEU A 28 3.48 -40.31 17.78
N VAL A 29 4.54 -40.71 18.50
CA VAL A 29 4.58 -41.99 19.20
C VAL A 29 3.49 -42.05 20.28
N SER A 30 3.28 -40.96 21.02
CA SER A 30 2.21 -40.87 22.03
C SER A 30 0.82 -41.02 21.39
N TYR A 31 0.56 -40.29 20.30
CA TYR A 31 -0.72 -40.36 19.59
C TYR A 31 -0.96 -41.73 18.97
N TYR A 32 0.07 -42.31 18.36
CA TYR A 32 0.04 -43.66 17.79
C TYR A 32 -0.29 -44.72 18.85
N ARG A 33 0.34 -44.64 20.03
CA ARG A 33 0.04 -45.52 21.17
C ARG A 33 -1.38 -45.33 21.71
N TYR A 34 -1.89 -44.10 21.72
CA TYR A 34 -3.24 -43.79 22.18
C TYR A 34 -4.33 -44.31 21.23
N LYS A 35 -4.18 -44.11 19.92
CA LYS A 35 -5.18 -44.53 18.91
C LYS A 35 -5.11 -46.03 18.55
N GLY A 36 -3.99 -46.69 18.79
CA GLY A 36 -3.74 -48.09 18.42
C GLY A 36 -3.23 -48.25 16.99
N GLN A 37 -2.56 -49.37 16.69
CA GLN A 37 -1.79 -49.56 15.44
C GLN A 37 -2.63 -49.54 14.14
N SER A 38 -3.94 -49.76 14.23
CA SER A 38 -4.81 -50.08 13.08
C SER A 38 -5.65 -48.91 12.55
N SER A 39 -5.58 -47.73 13.17
CA SER A 39 -6.54 -46.63 12.96
C SER A 39 -5.96 -45.41 12.22
N ILE A 40 -4.72 -45.47 11.74
CA ILE A 40 -4.07 -44.36 11.02
C ILE A 40 -3.43 -44.89 9.73
N GLU A 41 -4.11 -44.67 8.59
CA GLU A 41 -3.73 -45.20 7.28
C GLU A 41 -2.37 -44.65 6.78
N ASN A 42 -2.08 -43.39 7.07
CA ASN A 42 -0.97 -42.59 6.55
C ASN A 42 0.12 -42.30 7.61
N ILE A 43 0.24 -43.18 8.61
CA ILE A 43 1.15 -43.00 9.73
C ILE A 43 2.63 -43.00 9.31
N LYS A 44 2.98 -43.77 8.28
CA LYS A 44 4.37 -43.88 7.78
C LYS A 44 4.81 -42.57 7.12
N GLU A 45 3.95 -41.95 6.33
CA GLU A 45 4.18 -40.64 5.71
C GLU A 45 4.30 -39.55 6.78
N ILE A 46 3.46 -39.59 7.81
CA ILE A 46 3.49 -38.63 8.92
C ILE A 46 4.80 -38.78 9.73
N PHE A 47 5.25 -39.99 10.01
CA PHE A 47 6.56 -40.21 10.65
C PHE A 47 7.71 -39.73 9.77
N LYS A 48 7.67 -39.97 8.46
CA LYS A 48 8.67 -39.46 7.51
C LYS A 48 8.69 -37.93 7.51
N LEU A 49 7.53 -37.28 7.58
CA LEU A 49 7.38 -35.82 7.63
C LEU A 49 7.92 -35.24 8.94
N CYS A 50 7.59 -35.83 10.08
CA CYS A 50 8.01 -35.33 11.38
C CYS A 50 9.43 -35.75 11.81
N GLY A 51 10.04 -36.70 11.09
CA GLY A 51 11.38 -37.18 11.42
C GLY A 51 12.44 -36.08 11.41
N GLY A 52 13.49 -36.25 12.20
CA GLY A 52 14.56 -35.26 12.33
C GLY A 52 15.22 -34.85 11.01
N THR A 53 15.43 -33.55 10.84
CA THR A 53 16.19 -32.94 9.73
C THR A 53 17.64 -32.62 10.12
N GLY A 54 17.97 -32.77 11.40
CA GLY A 54 19.22 -32.30 12.01
C GLY A 54 19.21 -30.80 12.35
N TYR A 55 18.14 -30.07 11.99
CA TYR A 55 17.94 -28.69 12.39
C TYR A 55 17.45 -28.63 13.85
N SER A 56 17.87 -27.62 14.59
CA SER A 56 17.34 -27.29 15.91
C SER A 56 17.12 -25.77 15.99
N PRO A 57 16.08 -25.30 16.71
CA PRO A 57 15.85 -23.87 16.86
C PRO A 57 17.11 -23.17 17.41
N GLY A 58 17.62 -22.18 16.67
CA GLY A 58 18.83 -21.44 17.04
C GLY A 58 20.16 -22.02 16.56
N SER A 59 20.17 -23.19 15.91
CA SER A 59 21.38 -23.76 15.31
C SER A 59 21.56 -23.37 13.83
N SER A 60 22.76 -23.58 13.28
CA SER A 60 23.03 -23.42 11.85
C SER A 60 22.28 -24.46 11.03
N PHE A 61 21.89 -24.10 9.80
CA PHE A 61 21.21 -25.03 8.90
C PHE A 61 22.10 -26.23 8.53
N PRO A 62 21.58 -27.47 8.61
CA PRO A 62 22.29 -28.65 8.13
C PRO A 62 22.54 -28.61 6.61
N LYS A 63 23.56 -29.34 6.15
CA LYS A 63 23.92 -29.38 4.71
C LYS A 63 22.79 -29.96 3.85
N GLY A 64 22.30 -29.15 2.89
CA GLY A 64 21.22 -29.51 1.97
C GLY A 64 19.81 -29.26 2.54
N TYR A 65 19.70 -28.52 3.64
CA TYR A 65 18.42 -28.03 4.16
C TYR A 65 18.01 -26.73 3.45
N PRO A 66 16.71 -26.47 3.19
CA PRO A 66 15.55 -27.34 3.43
C PRO A 66 15.27 -28.34 2.30
N ILE A 67 16.07 -28.33 1.21
CA ILE A 67 15.83 -29.14 0.00
C ILE A 67 15.65 -30.63 0.33
N LYS A 68 16.55 -31.24 1.11
CA LYS A 68 16.44 -32.66 1.53
C LYS A 68 15.21 -32.97 2.37
N TYR A 69 14.69 -31.97 3.08
CA TYR A 69 13.46 -32.13 3.85
C TYR A 69 12.23 -32.11 2.93
N PHE A 70 12.21 -31.19 1.96
CA PHE A 70 11.17 -31.11 0.94
C PHE A 70 11.20 -32.29 -0.05
N ASP A 71 12.37 -32.87 -0.30
CA ASP A 71 12.55 -34.06 -1.14
C ASP A 71 11.84 -35.30 -0.56
N ARG A 72 11.50 -35.30 0.75
CA ARG A 72 10.71 -36.38 1.37
C ARG A 72 9.34 -36.56 0.73
N PHE A 73 8.82 -35.53 0.07
CA PHE A 73 7.47 -35.51 -0.49
C PHE A 73 7.41 -35.88 -1.98
N CYS A 74 8.55 -36.09 -2.65
CA CYS A 74 8.64 -36.54 -4.04
C CYS A 74 7.82 -35.69 -5.05
N PHE A 75 7.67 -34.39 -4.82
CA PHE A 75 6.98 -33.48 -5.76
C PHE A 75 7.74 -33.31 -7.09
N ASP A 76 9.00 -33.72 -7.13
CA ASP A 76 9.85 -33.78 -8.31
C ASP A 76 9.49 -34.93 -9.28
N LYS A 77 8.48 -35.76 -8.94
CA LYS A 77 7.98 -36.87 -9.76
C LYS A 77 6.66 -36.53 -10.44
N SER A 78 6.47 -37.04 -11.65
CA SER A 78 5.19 -36.96 -12.38
C SER A 78 4.07 -37.66 -11.59
N PRO A 79 2.84 -37.12 -11.53
CA PRO A 79 2.33 -35.93 -12.26
C PRO A 79 2.51 -34.59 -11.51
N TYR A 80 3.03 -34.62 -10.28
CA TYR A 80 3.09 -33.43 -9.43
C TYR A 80 4.12 -32.41 -9.90
N LYS A 81 5.23 -32.88 -10.50
CA LYS A 81 6.29 -32.03 -11.04
C LYS A 81 5.76 -30.97 -12.01
N GLU A 82 4.99 -31.39 -13.01
CA GLU A 82 4.43 -30.48 -14.04
C GLU A 82 3.50 -29.44 -13.41
N CYS A 83 2.71 -29.84 -12.40
CA CYS A 83 1.83 -28.93 -11.67
C CYS A 83 2.63 -27.88 -10.90
N VAL A 84 3.69 -28.29 -10.19
CA VAL A 84 4.55 -27.37 -9.43
C VAL A 84 5.34 -26.45 -10.37
N GLU A 85 5.86 -26.95 -11.49
CA GLU A 85 6.56 -26.15 -12.51
C GLU A 85 5.64 -25.09 -13.10
N ASN A 86 4.41 -25.44 -13.46
CA ASN A 86 3.42 -24.48 -13.97
C ASN A 86 3.07 -23.41 -12.93
N ILE A 87 2.94 -23.79 -11.65
CA ILE A 87 2.70 -22.85 -10.56
C ILE A 87 3.88 -21.88 -10.41
N VAL A 88 5.11 -22.38 -10.40
CA VAL A 88 6.32 -21.54 -10.28
C VAL A 88 6.45 -20.61 -11.48
N GLU A 89 6.22 -21.09 -12.70
CA GLU A 89 6.28 -20.28 -13.91
C GLU A 89 5.20 -19.18 -13.93
N GLN A 90 4.01 -19.49 -13.42
CA GLN A 90 2.93 -18.51 -13.27
C GLN A 90 3.29 -17.43 -12.24
N ILE A 91 3.79 -17.81 -11.06
CA ILE A 91 4.22 -16.84 -10.03
C ILE A 91 5.37 -15.97 -10.55
N LYS A 92 6.30 -16.57 -11.31
CA LYS A 92 7.44 -15.89 -11.94
C LYS A 92 7.01 -14.92 -13.01
N SER A 93 6.00 -15.24 -13.83
CA SER A 93 5.64 -14.43 -15.00
C SER A 93 4.61 -13.35 -14.65
N ASP A 94 3.59 -13.69 -13.87
CA ASP A 94 2.40 -12.85 -13.69
C ASP A 94 2.51 -11.89 -12.48
N ASP A 95 1.59 -10.92 -12.43
CA ASP A 95 1.25 -10.14 -11.23
C ASP A 95 -0.09 -10.65 -10.69
N ILE A 96 -0.04 -11.80 -9.99
CA ILE A 96 -1.20 -12.58 -9.54
C ILE A 96 -2.15 -11.72 -8.70
N TYR A 97 -1.61 -10.81 -7.90
CA TYR A 97 -2.37 -9.94 -7.00
C TYR A 97 -2.62 -8.53 -7.57
N GLN A 98 -2.21 -8.25 -8.81
CA GLN A 98 -2.35 -6.95 -9.48
C GLN A 98 -1.78 -5.78 -8.66
N MET A 99 -0.73 -6.04 -7.89
CA MET A 99 -0.16 -5.07 -6.95
C MET A 99 0.67 -4.01 -7.67
N LEU A 100 1.24 -4.30 -8.85
CA LEU A 100 2.06 -3.34 -9.59
C LEU A 100 1.30 -2.06 -9.93
N ASN A 101 -0.03 -2.14 -10.10
CA ASN A 101 -0.86 -0.96 -10.35
C ASN A 101 -0.84 0.06 -9.19
N SER A 102 -0.58 -0.39 -7.96
CA SER A 102 -0.46 0.47 -6.78
C SER A 102 0.94 1.09 -6.63
N TYR A 103 1.94 0.59 -7.37
CA TYR A 103 3.35 1.00 -7.31
C TYR A 103 3.84 1.52 -8.66
N SER A 104 3.98 2.84 -8.80
CA SER A 104 4.27 3.49 -10.09
C SER A 104 5.73 3.42 -10.54
N SER A 105 6.67 3.09 -9.64
CA SER A 105 8.10 3.05 -9.94
C SER A 105 8.59 1.63 -10.18
N VAL A 106 9.42 1.44 -11.22
CA VAL A 106 10.11 0.17 -11.49
C VAL A 106 10.97 -0.27 -10.29
N HIS A 107 11.49 0.70 -9.54
CA HIS A 107 12.28 0.44 -8.34
C HIS A 107 11.46 -0.03 -7.14
N HIS A 108 10.13 -0.02 -7.20
CA HIS A 108 9.24 -0.52 -6.14
C HIS A 108 8.76 -1.95 -6.40
N LYS A 109 9.15 -2.53 -7.54
CA LYS A 109 8.66 -3.82 -8.06
C LYS A 109 8.84 -4.98 -7.08
N SER A 110 10.00 -5.09 -6.44
CA SER A 110 10.30 -6.11 -5.42
C SER A 110 9.42 -6.02 -4.18
N THR A 111 9.00 -4.81 -3.79
CA THR A 111 8.08 -4.59 -2.66
C THR A 111 6.64 -4.85 -3.07
N ALA A 112 6.24 -4.39 -4.25
CA ALA A 112 4.92 -4.66 -4.82
C ALA A 112 4.65 -6.18 -4.93
N LEU A 113 5.66 -6.93 -5.39
CA LEU A 113 5.58 -8.37 -5.58
C LEU A 113 6.05 -9.17 -4.36
N ALA A 114 6.20 -8.56 -3.18
CA ALA A 114 6.82 -9.22 -2.03
C ALA A 114 6.07 -10.48 -1.55
N GLN A 115 4.73 -10.48 -1.65
CA GLN A 115 3.92 -11.67 -1.34
C GLN A 115 4.19 -12.80 -2.33
N GLN A 116 4.21 -12.50 -3.64
CA GLN A 116 4.60 -13.46 -4.67
C GLN A 116 6.06 -13.91 -4.52
N GLY A 117 6.95 -13.02 -4.06
CA GLY A 117 8.33 -13.34 -3.70
C GLY A 117 8.39 -14.40 -2.60
N ALA A 118 7.61 -14.25 -1.53
CA ALA A 118 7.52 -15.28 -0.49
C ALA A 118 6.98 -16.61 -1.05
N MET A 119 5.97 -16.56 -1.93
CA MET A 119 5.42 -17.75 -2.57
C MET A 119 6.44 -18.48 -3.44
N ILE A 120 7.13 -17.78 -4.34
CA ILE A 120 8.10 -18.41 -5.23
C ILE A 120 9.30 -18.96 -4.46
N PHE A 121 9.74 -18.29 -3.38
CA PHE A 121 10.78 -18.79 -2.50
C PHE A 121 10.41 -20.15 -1.88
N VAL A 122 9.21 -20.26 -1.30
CA VAL A 122 8.75 -21.52 -0.68
C VAL A 122 8.47 -22.59 -1.72
N CYS A 123 7.79 -22.24 -2.82
CA CYS A 123 7.42 -23.19 -3.87
C CYS A 123 8.64 -23.78 -4.58
N SER A 124 9.73 -23.02 -4.72
CA SER A 124 10.97 -23.50 -5.36
C SER A 124 11.60 -24.68 -4.60
N PHE A 125 11.39 -24.82 -3.28
CA PHE A 125 11.91 -25.97 -2.53
C PHE A 125 11.28 -27.31 -2.91
N PHE A 126 10.09 -27.29 -3.54
CA PHE A 126 9.48 -28.50 -4.11
C PHE A 126 10.09 -28.91 -5.45
N LEU A 127 10.97 -28.08 -6.04
CA LEU A 127 11.72 -28.37 -7.26
C LEU A 127 13.24 -28.25 -7.02
N PRO A 128 13.87 -29.24 -6.35
CA PRO A 128 15.32 -29.22 -6.08
C PRO A 128 16.19 -28.95 -7.32
N LYS A 129 15.87 -29.61 -8.44
CA LYS A 129 16.61 -29.46 -9.71
C LYS A 129 16.48 -28.07 -10.33
N PHE A 130 15.35 -27.39 -10.10
CA PHE A 130 15.16 -26.00 -10.55
C PHE A 130 16.15 -25.06 -9.84
N LEU A 131 16.39 -25.30 -8.54
CA LEU A 131 17.35 -24.53 -7.74
C LEU A 131 18.82 -24.84 -8.08
N GLU A 132 19.11 -26.07 -8.51
CA GLU A 132 20.48 -26.54 -8.77
C GLU A 132 20.93 -26.34 -10.23
N ASP A 133 20.03 -26.51 -11.21
CA ASP A 133 20.38 -26.62 -12.62
C ASP A 133 19.88 -25.45 -13.50
N GLU A 134 18.90 -24.66 -13.04
CA GLU A 134 18.25 -23.61 -13.86
C GLU A 134 18.69 -22.17 -13.52
N GLU A 135 19.99 -21.90 -13.67
CA GLU A 135 20.63 -20.61 -13.31
C GLU A 135 19.94 -19.38 -13.94
N THR A 136 19.56 -19.46 -15.22
CA THR A 136 18.90 -18.34 -15.93
C THR A 136 17.53 -17.99 -15.33
N LYS A 137 16.71 -19.00 -15.01
CA LYS A 137 15.39 -18.77 -14.41
C LYS A 137 15.52 -18.29 -12.97
N MET A 138 16.50 -18.80 -12.23
CA MET A 138 16.81 -18.32 -10.89
C MET A 138 17.26 -16.86 -10.88
N ARG A 139 18.10 -16.44 -11.84
CA ARG A 139 18.50 -15.03 -11.99
C ARG A 139 17.29 -14.14 -12.28
N GLU A 140 16.41 -14.55 -13.18
CA GLU A 140 15.17 -13.82 -13.48
C GLU A 140 14.28 -13.64 -12.24
N ILE A 141 14.13 -14.69 -11.41
CA ILE A 141 13.39 -14.64 -10.15
C ILE A 141 14.01 -13.66 -9.17
N VAL A 142 15.34 -13.70 -9.01
CA VAL A 142 16.09 -12.81 -8.12
C VAL A 142 15.92 -11.37 -8.55
N ASP A 143 16.14 -11.05 -9.82
CA ASP A 143 16.00 -9.70 -10.36
C ASP A 143 14.56 -9.18 -10.26
N LYS A 144 13.56 -10.05 -10.42
CA LYS A 144 12.14 -9.66 -10.36
C LYS A 144 11.63 -9.47 -8.93
N HIS A 145 11.95 -10.38 -8.02
CA HIS A 145 11.30 -10.48 -6.70
C HIS A 145 12.20 -10.07 -5.53
N PHE A 146 13.52 -10.19 -5.67
CA PHE A 146 14.46 -10.12 -4.54
C PHE A 146 15.58 -9.09 -4.72
N TYR A 147 15.54 -8.28 -5.78
CA TYR A 147 16.56 -7.29 -6.13
C TYR A 147 17.10 -6.48 -4.93
N ASP A 148 16.22 -5.95 -4.08
CA ASP A 148 16.58 -5.16 -2.89
C ASP A 148 15.92 -5.65 -1.59
N ASN A 149 15.27 -6.83 -1.61
CA ASN A 149 14.56 -7.42 -0.47
C ASN A 149 15.12 -8.79 -0.13
N TRP A 150 16.08 -8.84 0.80
CA TRP A 150 16.84 -10.05 1.12
C TRP A 150 16.48 -10.71 2.44
N VAL A 151 15.69 -10.01 3.24
CA VAL A 151 15.00 -10.61 4.38
C VAL A 151 13.52 -10.55 4.07
N ILE A 152 12.91 -11.71 3.83
CA ILE A 152 11.53 -11.82 3.37
C ILE A 152 10.62 -12.35 4.48
N PRO A 153 9.41 -11.79 4.65
CA PRO A 153 8.40 -12.37 5.52
C PRO A 153 7.77 -13.58 4.81
N VAL A 154 8.09 -14.77 5.29
CA VAL A 154 7.60 -16.04 4.71
C VAL A 154 6.18 -16.35 5.15
N TYR A 155 5.80 -16.02 6.38
CA TYR A 155 4.40 -16.16 6.83
C TYR A 155 4.23 -15.47 8.19
N GLN A 156 3.19 -14.66 8.38
CA GLN A 156 2.85 -14.06 9.68
C GLN A 156 4.04 -13.48 10.46
N GLY A 157 4.90 -12.71 9.77
CA GLY A 157 6.10 -12.11 10.36
C GLY A 157 7.29 -13.05 10.57
N TYR A 158 7.18 -14.35 10.30
CA TYR A 158 8.33 -15.26 10.29
C TYR A 158 9.25 -14.92 9.12
N LEU A 159 10.50 -14.58 9.43
CA LEU A 159 11.48 -14.13 8.43
C LEU A 159 12.31 -15.30 7.89
N ALA A 160 12.62 -15.22 6.59
CA ALA A 160 13.74 -15.93 5.98
C ALA A 160 14.74 -14.92 5.45
N ASP A 161 16.00 -15.13 5.79
CA ASP A 161 17.11 -14.36 5.23
C ASP A 161 17.64 -15.12 4.01
N ILE A 162 17.36 -14.59 2.82
CA ILE A 162 17.80 -15.17 1.56
C ILE A 162 19.28 -14.88 1.29
N THR A 163 19.95 -13.99 2.03
CA THR A 163 21.41 -13.79 1.94
C THR A 163 22.21 -15.02 2.38
N GLN A 164 21.59 -15.88 3.22
CA GLN A 164 22.16 -17.19 3.56
C GLN A 164 22.08 -18.19 2.40
N TYR A 165 21.29 -17.88 1.38
CA TYR A 165 21.08 -18.72 0.22
C TYR A 165 21.71 -18.10 -1.04
N TRP A 166 21.73 -16.76 -1.20
CA TRP A 166 22.29 -16.02 -2.35
C TRP A 166 22.52 -14.52 -2.00
N ALA A 167 23.66 -13.90 -2.36
CA ALA A 167 23.98 -12.49 -1.99
C ALA A 167 24.54 -11.62 -3.15
N LEU A 168 24.01 -10.39 -3.32
CA LEU A 168 24.70 -9.08 -3.53
C LEU A 168 23.73 -7.92 -3.98
N TYR A 169 24.05 -6.66 -3.56
CA TYR A 169 23.58 -5.28 -3.95
C TYR A 169 22.50 -4.40 -3.20
N HIS A 170 22.93 -3.23 -2.63
CA HIS A 170 22.31 -1.86 -2.62
C HIS A 170 22.30 -1.09 -1.27
N GLN A 171 22.89 0.13 -1.24
CA GLN A 171 23.10 0.98 -0.04
C GLN A 171 22.52 2.42 -0.08
N ASP A 172 22.07 2.97 -1.23
CA ASP A 172 22.02 4.44 -1.40
C ASP A 172 20.66 5.18 -1.22
N LYS A 173 19.52 4.51 -0.97
CA LYS A 173 18.18 5.16 -1.06
C LYS A 173 17.66 5.87 0.21
N VAL A 174 18.14 5.55 1.41
CA VAL A 174 17.43 5.92 2.67
C VAL A 174 17.56 7.41 3.04
N LYS A 175 18.65 8.09 2.66
CA LYS A 175 18.91 9.48 3.09
C LYS A 175 18.02 10.52 2.39
N THR A 176 17.59 10.25 1.17
CA THR A 176 16.78 11.18 0.35
C THR A 176 15.34 11.28 0.88
N LEU A 177 14.75 10.15 1.25
CA LEU A 177 13.33 10.03 1.62
C LEU A 177 12.99 10.73 2.94
N ARG A 178 13.96 10.85 3.85
CA ARG A 178 13.80 11.53 5.14
C ARG A 178 13.62 13.04 4.99
N LYS A 179 14.15 13.65 3.92
CA LYS A 179 14.06 15.09 3.66
C LYS A 179 12.67 15.48 3.13
N ASP A 180 12.10 14.65 2.27
CA ASP A 180 10.81 14.89 1.62
C ASP A 180 9.64 14.75 2.60
N LEU A 181 9.69 13.75 3.49
CA LEU A 181 8.72 13.53 4.56
C LEU A 181 8.56 14.72 5.52
N ARG A 182 9.68 15.35 5.91
CA ARG A 182 9.68 16.52 6.81
C ARG A 182 9.08 17.76 6.14
N LEU A 183 9.07 17.82 4.80
CA LEU A 183 8.50 18.92 4.01
C LEU A 183 6.97 18.87 3.94
N TYR A 184 6.39 17.66 3.86
CA TYR A 184 4.94 17.47 3.79
C TYR A 184 4.24 17.53 5.15
N LEU A 185 4.94 17.20 6.25
CA LEU A 185 4.39 17.17 7.62
C LEU A 185 4.43 18.51 8.37
N LYS A 186 4.82 19.62 7.72
CA LYS A 186 4.70 20.96 8.32
C LYS A 186 3.21 21.36 8.43
N GLN A 187 2.83 21.82 9.62
CA GLN A 187 1.47 22.26 9.98
C GLN A 187 0.87 23.19 8.91
N GLY A 188 -0.33 22.86 8.42
CA GLY A 188 -1.13 23.72 7.54
C GLY A 188 -1.18 23.37 6.04
N LYS A 189 -0.51 22.30 5.56
CA LYS A 189 -0.54 21.91 4.14
C LYS A 189 -1.56 20.85 3.74
N LEU A 190 -2.07 20.03 4.65
CA LEU A 190 -3.12 19.04 4.36
C LEU A 190 -4.51 19.66 4.53
N LEU A 191 -4.89 20.55 3.61
CA LEU A 191 -6.25 21.06 3.45
C LEU A 191 -6.87 20.41 2.21
N ASP A 192 -8.20 20.28 2.17
CA ASP A 192 -8.92 19.56 1.10
C ASP A 192 -8.52 20.04 -0.31
N GLU A 193 -8.40 21.35 -0.51
CA GLU A 193 -7.95 21.95 -1.77
C GLU A 193 -6.52 21.52 -2.17
N TYR A 194 -5.60 21.45 -1.20
CA TYR A 194 -4.22 21.04 -1.48
C TYR A 194 -4.12 19.56 -1.85
N VAL A 195 -4.91 18.70 -1.18
CA VAL A 195 -4.90 17.26 -1.48
C VAL A 195 -5.50 16.99 -2.86
N LEU A 196 -6.58 17.67 -3.22
CA LEU A 196 -7.17 17.57 -4.56
C LEU A 196 -6.17 17.94 -5.66
N ASP A 197 -5.28 18.90 -5.38
CA ASP A 197 -4.25 19.35 -6.34
C ASP A 197 -2.97 18.52 -6.31
N ASN A 198 -2.70 17.75 -5.25
CA ASN A 198 -1.43 17.03 -5.03
C ASN A 198 -1.59 15.53 -4.76
N VAL A 199 -2.68 14.91 -5.25
CA VAL A 199 -2.97 13.47 -5.06
C VAL A 199 -1.76 12.58 -5.41
N GLN A 200 -1.12 12.79 -6.56
CA GLN A 200 0.00 11.94 -7.01
C GLN A 200 1.28 12.12 -6.17
N PRO A 201 1.76 13.35 -5.90
CA PRO A 201 2.85 13.58 -4.95
C PRO A 201 2.62 12.96 -3.56
N LEU A 202 1.40 13.10 -3.02
CA LEU A 202 1.05 12.56 -1.70
C LEU A 202 1.10 11.02 -1.67
N LEU A 203 0.54 10.36 -2.70
CA LEU A 203 0.62 8.91 -2.84
C LEU A 203 2.05 8.43 -3.06
N GLN A 204 2.88 9.16 -3.82
CA GLN A 204 4.29 8.81 -4.01
C GLN A 204 5.06 8.89 -2.69
N CYS A 205 4.87 9.97 -1.91
CA CYS A 205 5.46 10.10 -0.59
C CYS A 205 5.06 8.90 0.29
N LEU A 206 3.76 8.57 0.35
CA LEU A 206 3.24 7.43 1.11
C LEU A 206 3.94 6.11 0.76
N ARG A 207 4.13 5.83 -0.54
CA ARG A 207 4.84 4.63 -1.02
C ARG A 207 6.27 4.60 -0.51
N GLU A 208 7.02 5.67 -0.75
CA GLU A 208 8.42 5.74 -0.38
C GLU A 208 8.63 5.55 1.13
N CYS A 209 7.74 6.11 1.96
CA CYS A 209 7.79 5.93 3.41
C CYS A 209 7.62 4.46 3.81
N ASN A 210 6.58 3.81 3.29
CA ASN A 210 6.25 2.44 3.64
C ASN A 210 7.29 1.44 3.14
N ILE A 211 7.78 1.63 1.91
CA ILE A 211 8.86 0.82 1.34
C ILE A 211 10.13 0.96 2.19
N THR A 212 10.48 2.18 2.58
CA THR A 212 11.67 2.43 3.41
C THR A 212 11.56 1.82 4.79
N ILE A 213 10.42 1.99 5.47
CA ILE A 213 10.16 1.37 6.77
C ILE A 213 10.22 -0.14 6.65
N ARG A 214 9.58 -0.72 5.63
CA ARG A 214 9.62 -2.16 5.39
C ARG A 214 11.04 -2.65 5.24
N TRP A 215 11.82 -1.97 4.41
CA TRP A 215 13.21 -2.32 4.18
C TRP A 215 14.03 -2.24 5.46
N LEU A 216 13.93 -1.14 6.22
CA LEU A 216 14.68 -0.93 7.46
C LEU A 216 14.34 -1.96 8.54
N LEU A 217 13.05 -2.26 8.74
CA LEU A 217 12.61 -3.23 9.74
C LEU A 217 13.09 -4.64 9.38
N LEU A 218 12.92 -5.05 8.12
CA LEU A 218 13.30 -6.41 7.68
C LEU A 218 14.83 -6.62 7.66
N HIS A 219 15.57 -5.70 7.05
CA HIS A 219 17.00 -5.92 6.78
C HIS A 219 17.89 -5.77 8.02
N ARG A 220 17.38 -5.19 9.11
CA ARG A 220 18.06 -5.21 10.41
C ARG A 220 18.22 -6.63 10.98
N ASN A 221 17.33 -7.54 10.57
CA ASN A 221 17.35 -8.96 10.93
C ASN A 221 18.22 -9.81 9.99
N CYS A 222 19.02 -9.18 9.12
CA CYS A 222 19.98 -9.90 8.28
C CYS A 222 21.04 -10.60 9.15
N ARG A 223 21.23 -11.89 8.91
CA ARG A 223 22.18 -12.78 9.60
C ARG A 223 23.61 -12.58 9.10
N SER A 224 23.79 -12.06 7.88
CA SER A 224 25.12 -11.75 7.35
C SER A 224 25.72 -10.56 8.09
N LYS A 225 26.83 -10.79 8.81
CA LYS A 225 27.52 -9.75 9.59
C LYS A 225 27.99 -8.60 8.70
N SER A 226 28.57 -8.86 7.53
CA SER A 226 29.07 -7.81 6.63
C SER A 226 27.97 -6.87 6.14
N LEU A 227 26.79 -7.42 5.81
CA LEU A 227 25.64 -6.64 5.37
C LEU A 227 24.98 -5.90 6.54
N ARG A 228 24.90 -6.52 7.70
CA ARG A 228 24.37 -5.87 8.91
C ARG A 228 25.25 -4.70 9.35
N ASP A 229 26.57 -4.84 9.24
CA ASP A 229 27.55 -3.79 9.55
C ASP A 229 27.50 -2.63 8.54
N ILE A 230 26.87 -2.81 7.38
CA ILE A 230 26.56 -1.75 6.41
C ILE A 230 25.24 -1.03 6.76
N ILE A 231 24.24 -1.78 7.21
CA ILE A 231 22.87 -1.30 7.43
C ILE A 231 22.74 -0.55 8.77
N LEU A 232 23.32 -1.11 9.83
CA LEU A 232 23.17 -0.61 11.20
C LEU A 232 23.82 0.76 11.50
N PRO A 233 25.02 1.11 10.97
CA PRO A 233 25.67 2.36 11.36
C PRO A 233 24.99 3.62 10.84
N ASN A 234 24.12 3.49 9.84
CA ASN A 234 23.52 4.63 9.15
C ASN A 234 22.16 5.08 9.71
N HIS A 235 21.56 4.30 10.63
CA HIS A 235 20.20 4.53 11.11
C HIS A 235 20.07 4.23 12.61
N GLU A 236 20.01 5.26 13.44
CA GLU A 236 19.71 5.11 14.86
C GLU A 236 18.29 4.57 15.06
N THR A 237 18.10 3.70 16.06
CA THR A 237 16.79 3.09 16.31
C THR A 237 15.69 4.13 16.54
N ASP A 238 16.04 5.25 17.16
CA ASP A 238 15.12 6.37 17.43
C ASP A 238 14.60 7.06 16.17
N ASP A 239 15.43 7.12 15.13
CA ASP A 239 15.10 7.70 13.83
C ASP A 239 14.08 6.81 13.09
N ILE A 240 14.26 5.49 13.18
CA ILE A 240 13.34 4.50 12.59
C ILE A 240 11.98 4.60 13.28
N ILE A 241 11.96 4.70 14.62
CA ILE A 241 10.72 4.85 15.38
C ILE A 241 10.04 6.18 15.05
N GLU A 242 10.80 7.28 14.91
CA GLU A 242 10.23 8.58 14.53
C GLU A 242 9.59 8.53 13.14
N LEU A 243 10.29 7.94 12.17
CA LEU A 243 9.80 7.72 10.81
C LEU A 243 8.53 6.86 10.77
N LEU A 244 8.52 5.77 11.54
CA LEU A 244 7.37 4.87 11.66
C LEU A 244 6.14 5.60 12.20
N LEU A 245 6.29 6.34 13.30
CA LEU A 245 5.21 7.10 13.92
C LEU A 245 4.68 8.22 13.02
N ALA A 246 5.57 8.95 12.36
CA ALA A 246 5.21 10.00 11.42
C ALA A 246 4.44 9.44 10.21
N THR A 247 4.90 8.31 9.67
CA THR A 247 4.26 7.63 8.53
C THR A 247 2.88 7.09 8.91
N SER A 248 2.73 6.45 10.08
CA SER A 248 1.43 5.98 10.56
C SER A 248 0.42 7.12 10.79
N LYS A 249 0.89 8.30 11.21
CA LYS A 249 0.04 9.50 11.28
C LYS A 249 -0.37 9.98 9.90
N PHE A 250 0.59 10.13 8.99
CA PHE A 250 0.34 10.59 7.62
C PHE A 250 -0.65 9.70 6.89
N GLU A 251 -0.49 8.37 6.98
CA GLU A 251 -1.41 7.37 6.44
C GLU A 251 -2.84 7.60 6.87
N LYS A 252 -3.04 7.76 8.18
CA LYS A 252 -4.36 7.92 8.74
C LYS A 252 -4.99 9.24 8.31
N GLU A 253 -4.27 10.35 8.42
CA GLU A 253 -4.79 11.66 8.01
C GLU A 253 -5.13 11.67 6.51
N LEU A 254 -4.29 11.07 5.67
CA LEU A 254 -4.53 10.97 4.24
C LEU A 254 -5.74 10.08 3.93
N LYS A 255 -5.85 8.91 4.59
CA LYS A 255 -6.98 7.99 4.43
C LYS A 255 -8.30 8.62 4.86
N ASP A 256 -8.34 9.22 6.05
CA ASP A 256 -9.54 9.88 6.59
C ASP A 256 -10.01 11.00 5.64
N LEU A 257 -9.07 11.76 5.07
CA LEU A 257 -9.36 12.82 4.11
C LEU A 257 -9.90 12.28 2.77
N PHE A 258 -9.28 11.24 2.19
CA PHE A 258 -9.82 10.61 0.98
C PHE A 258 -11.19 9.95 1.21
N GLU A 259 -11.42 9.35 2.38
CA GLU A 259 -12.73 8.81 2.73
C GLU A 259 -13.79 9.90 2.79
N ASN A 260 -13.48 11.05 3.39
CA ASN A 260 -14.38 12.19 3.46
C ASN A 260 -14.66 12.78 2.08
N LEU A 261 -13.63 13.00 1.25
CA LEU A 261 -13.79 13.48 -0.13
C LEU A 261 -14.67 12.53 -0.96
N VAL A 262 -14.46 11.22 -0.86
CA VAL A 262 -15.25 10.22 -1.59
C VAL A 262 -16.71 10.18 -1.11
N LYS A 263 -16.97 10.43 0.17
CA LYS A 263 -18.33 10.47 0.75
C LYS A 263 -19.07 11.75 0.34
N THR A 264 -18.41 12.90 0.41
CA THR A 264 -19.04 14.23 0.25
C THR A 264 -19.06 14.75 -1.19
N LYS A 265 -18.36 14.12 -2.15
CA LYS A 265 -18.23 14.62 -3.53
C LYS A 265 -19.54 14.93 -4.27
N SER A 266 -20.65 14.25 -3.97
CA SER A 266 -21.95 14.55 -4.58
C SER A 266 -22.53 15.83 -4.01
N GLU A 267 -22.46 15.99 -2.68
CA GLU A 267 -22.95 17.17 -1.97
C GLU A 267 -22.14 18.40 -2.34
N VAL A 268 -20.80 18.26 -2.43
CA VAL A 268 -19.89 19.31 -2.90
C VAL A 268 -20.24 19.73 -4.33
N TRP A 269 -20.49 18.78 -5.23
CA TRP A 269 -20.89 19.09 -6.61
C TRP A 269 -22.18 19.90 -6.67
N ASP A 270 -23.21 19.47 -5.94
CA ASP A 270 -24.52 20.14 -5.96
C ASP A 270 -24.44 21.54 -5.32
N LYS A 271 -23.67 21.68 -4.24
CA LYS A 271 -23.43 22.97 -3.59
C LYS A 271 -22.71 23.95 -4.52
N ASP A 272 -21.55 23.57 -5.06
CA ASP A 272 -20.75 24.44 -5.92
C ASP A 272 -21.52 24.82 -7.20
N LYS A 273 -22.28 23.86 -7.77
CA LYS A 273 -23.15 24.12 -8.92
C LYS A 273 -24.20 25.18 -8.58
N GLY A 274 -24.88 25.04 -7.44
CA GLY A 274 -25.89 25.99 -6.98
C GLY A 274 -25.32 27.40 -6.77
N GLU A 275 -24.15 27.51 -6.12
CA GLU A 275 -23.46 28.78 -5.91
C GLU A 275 -23.04 29.43 -7.25
N CYS A 276 -22.52 28.63 -8.19
CA CYS A 276 -22.14 29.12 -9.51
C CYS A 276 -23.33 29.64 -10.32
N VAL A 277 -24.47 28.93 -10.30
CA VAL A 277 -25.71 29.36 -10.98
C VAL A 277 -26.25 30.63 -10.36
N PHE A 278 -26.25 30.71 -9.02
CA PHE A 278 -26.65 31.91 -8.30
C PHE A 278 -25.83 33.13 -8.72
N TYR A 279 -24.50 33.04 -8.76
CA TYR A 279 -23.64 34.14 -9.17
C TYR A 279 -23.91 34.59 -10.62
N MET A 280 -24.08 33.66 -11.57
CA MET A 280 -24.41 34.02 -12.96
C MET A 280 -25.77 34.70 -13.07
N HIS A 281 -26.76 34.26 -12.30
CA HIS A 281 -28.08 34.88 -12.26
C HIS A 281 -28.03 36.29 -11.65
N GLU A 282 -27.26 36.48 -10.58
CA GLU A 282 -27.09 37.79 -9.94
C GLU A 282 -26.42 38.82 -10.88
N ILE A 283 -25.42 38.40 -11.66
CA ILE A 283 -24.82 39.26 -12.69
C ILE A 283 -25.84 39.57 -13.80
N ALA A 284 -26.62 38.58 -14.26
CA ALA A 284 -27.63 38.78 -15.29
C ALA A 284 -28.71 39.79 -14.87
N GLU A 285 -29.17 39.73 -13.62
CA GLU A 285 -30.15 40.67 -13.04
C GLU A 285 -29.59 42.08 -12.85
N TYR A 286 -28.28 42.21 -12.58
CA TYR A 286 -27.61 43.52 -12.55
C TYR A 286 -27.68 44.21 -13.92
N PHE A 287 -27.41 43.49 -15.01
CA PHE A 287 -27.48 44.06 -16.36
C PHE A 287 -28.91 44.35 -16.83
N LEU A 288 -29.95 43.86 -16.15
CA LEU A 288 -31.35 44.29 -16.35
C LEU A 288 -31.73 45.52 -15.52
N GLY A 289 -30.84 45.98 -14.64
CA GLY A 289 -31.10 47.09 -13.72
C GLY A 289 -31.88 46.69 -12.46
N ASN A 290 -32.09 45.40 -12.21
CA ASN A 290 -32.84 44.89 -11.05
C ASN A 290 -31.97 44.77 -9.78
N ARG A 291 -30.64 44.88 -9.91
CA ARG A 291 -29.68 44.80 -8.81
C ARG A 291 -28.81 46.05 -8.74
N HIS A 292 -28.42 46.42 -7.52
CA HIS A 292 -27.52 47.54 -7.27
C HIS A 292 -26.13 47.01 -6.92
N MET A 293 -25.27 46.90 -7.94
CA MET A 293 -23.88 46.46 -7.78
C MET A 293 -22.89 47.56 -8.19
N GLY A 294 -23.07 48.78 -7.66
CA GLY A 294 -22.27 49.95 -8.02
C GLY A 294 -22.94 50.86 -9.06
N LYS A 295 -22.17 51.36 -10.04
CA LYS A 295 -22.72 52.21 -11.13
C LYS A 295 -23.69 51.38 -11.97
N GLN A 296 -24.86 51.93 -12.27
CA GLN A 296 -25.88 51.22 -13.03
C GLN A 296 -25.52 51.21 -14.51
N TYR A 297 -25.43 50.03 -15.11
CA TYR A 297 -25.16 49.80 -16.51
C TYR A 297 -26.12 48.72 -17.00
N VAL A 298 -27.06 49.10 -17.86
CA VAL A 298 -28.14 48.22 -18.34
C VAL A 298 -27.80 47.77 -19.76
N ASP A 299 -27.77 46.46 -19.97
CA ASP A 299 -27.47 45.84 -21.27
C ASP A 299 -28.10 44.45 -21.34
N GLU A 300 -29.16 44.33 -22.14
CA GLU A 300 -29.89 43.07 -22.33
C GLU A 300 -29.02 41.96 -22.93
N ASN A 301 -28.00 42.30 -23.75
CA ASN A 301 -27.12 41.30 -24.35
C ASN A 301 -26.25 40.64 -23.29
N TYR A 302 -25.65 41.43 -22.39
CA TYR A 302 -24.87 40.88 -21.27
C TYR A 302 -25.77 40.08 -20.33
N SER A 303 -26.98 40.55 -20.02
CA SER A 303 -27.93 39.80 -19.20
C SER A 303 -28.25 38.42 -19.79
N ASN A 304 -28.65 38.37 -21.06
CA ASN A 304 -28.95 37.12 -21.76
C ASN A 304 -27.73 36.20 -21.84
N TRP A 305 -26.53 36.76 -22.03
CA TRP A 305 -25.29 36.00 -22.06
C TRP A 305 -24.99 35.32 -20.71
N PHE A 306 -25.04 36.06 -19.60
CA PHE A 306 -24.79 35.49 -18.27
C PHE A 306 -25.88 34.48 -17.87
N LYS A 307 -27.14 34.73 -18.24
CA LYS A 307 -28.23 33.78 -18.06
C LYS A 307 -27.99 32.47 -18.80
N HIS A 308 -27.55 32.55 -20.07
CA HIS A 308 -27.20 31.36 -20.85
C HIS A 308 -26.01 30.60 -20.25
N ILE A 309 -25.00 31.29 -19.70
CA ILE A 309 -23.92 30.63 -18.94
C ILE A 309 -24.49 29.92 -17.71
N GLY A 310 -25.36 30.57 -16.95
CA GLY A 310 -26.07 29.97 -15.81
C GLY A 310 -26.83 28.70 -16.19
N GLU A 311 -27.59 28.72 -17.29
CA GLU A 311 -28.31 27.54 -17.81
C GLU A 311 -27.35 26.41 -18.23
N ARG A 312 -26.19 26.74 -18.82
CA ARG A 312 -25.16 25.73 -19.14
C ARG A 312 -24.57 25.08 -17.88
N ILE A 313 -24.40 25.84 -16.80
CA ILE A 313 -23.94 25.32 -15.50
C ILE A 313 -25.03 24.46 -14.87
N GLU A 314 -26.30 24.90 -14.92
CA GLU A 314 -27.45 24.16 -14.40
C GLU A 314 -27.66 22.81 -15.11
N ASN A 315 -27.29 22.72 -16.39
CA ASN A 315 -27.38 21.47 -17.15
C ASN A 315 -26.19 20.51 -16.93
N LEU A 316 -25.20 20.87 -16.10
CA LEU A 316 -24.09 19.98 -15.78
C LEU A 316 -24.57 18.74 -15.00
N SER A 317 -24.17 17.56 -15.48
CA SER A 317 -24.53 16.27 -14.91
C SER A 317 -23.37 15.61 -14.19
N TYR A 318 -23.57 15.29 -12.91
CA TYR A 318 -22.62 14.53 -12.10
C TYR A 318 -22.35 13.12 -12.68
N LYS A 319 -23.38 12.47 -13.26
CA LYS A 319 -23.27 11.11 -13.83
C LYS A 319 -22.40 11.08 -15.10
N HIS A 320 -22.36 12.17 -15.85
CA HIS A 320 -21.59 12.29 -17.09
C HIS A 320 -20.39 13.22 -16.91
N SER A 321 -19.57 12.93 -15.90
CA SER A 321 -18.48 13.78 -15.42
C SER A 321 -17.42 14.16 -16.47
N THR A 322 -17.14 13.28 -17.44
CA THR A 322 -16.19 13.56 -18.53
C THR A 322 -16.70 14.64 -19.48
N VAL A 323 -17.99 14.58 -19.83
CA VAL A 323 -18.65 15.60 -20.66
C VAL A 323 -18.78 16.89 -19.86
N ALA A 324 -19.22 16.79 -18.60
CA ALA A 324 -19.35 17.95 -17.71
C ALA A 324 -18.00 18.67 -17.53
N GLY A 325 -16.89 17.95 -17.37
CA GLY A 325 -15.54 18.54 -17.26
C GLY A 325 -15.10 19.31 -18.51
N ARG A 326 -15.45 18.84 -19.72
CA ARG A 326 -15.19 19.58 -20.97
C ARG A 326 -16.03 20.86 -21.05
N THR A 327 -17.30 20.78 -20.69
CA THR A 327 -18.21 21.93 -20.66
C THR A 327 -17.73 22.97 -19.65
N ILE A 328 -17.32 22.54 -18.45
CA ILE A 328 -16.74 23.41 -17.42
C ILE A 328 -15.52 24.14 -17.95
N LYS A 329 -14.58 23.43 -18.59
CA LYS A 329 -13.39 24.06 -19.17
C LYS A 329 -13.74 25.14 -20.20
N SER A 330 -14.75 24.86 -21.05
CA SER A 330 -15.27 25.84 -22.00
C SER A 330 -15.89 27.06 -21.32
N ILE A 331 -16.66 26.87 -20.24
CA ILE A 331 -17.29 27.98 -19.50
C ILE A 331 -16.22 28.84 -18.84
N VAL A 332 -15.23 28.24 -18.17
CA VAL A 332 -14.12 28.98 -17.53
C VAL A 332 -13.38 29.83 -18.54
N GLN A 333 -13.05 29.29 -19.71
CA GLN A 333 -12.36 30.04 -20.78
C GLN A 333 -13.21 31.23 -21.27
N VAL A 334 -14.50 31.02 -21.49
CA VAL A 334 -15.42 32.08 -21.94
C VAL A 334 -15.60 33.16 -20.87
N LEU A 335 -15.53 32.80 -19.59
CA LEU A 335 -15.52 33.76 -18.46
C LEU A 335 -14.20 34.53 -18.36
N ASP A 336 -13.06 33.92 -18.69
CA ASP A 336 -11.77 34.63 -18.76
C ASP A 336 -11.78 35.67 -19.90
N ASP A 337 -12.33 35.31 -21.06
CA ASP A 337 -12.40 36.20 -22.22
C ASP A 337 -13.28 37.44 -21.96
N ILE A 338 -14.34 37.30 -21.14
CA ILE A 338 -15.28 38.39 -20.87
C ILE A 338 -14.79 39.39 -19.79
N GLU A 339 -13.78 39.02 -19.00
CA GLU A 339 -13.25 39.91 -17.93
C GLU A 339 -12.53 41.16 -18.47
N ILE A 340 -12.16 41.16 -19.76
CA ILE A 340 -11.40 42.24 -20.42
C ILE A 340 -12.31 43.40 -20.86
N TYR A 341 -13.63 43.20 -20.92
CA TYR A 341 -14.56 44.24 -21.38
C TYR A 341 -14.80 45.29 -20.29
N GLU A 342 -14.70 46.58 -20.64
CA GLU A 342 -14.74 47.72 -19.70
C GLU A 342 -15.89 47.69 -18.66
N PRO A 343 -17.15 47.36 -19.00
CA PRO A 343 -18.25 47.32 -18.02
C PRO A 343 -18.06 46.25 -16.94
N ILE A 344 -17.32 45.19 -17.25
CA ILE A 344 -17.00 44.08 -16.34
C ILE A 344 -15.68 44.36 -15.64
N GLU A 345 -14.70 44.91 -16.37
CA GLU A 345 -13.38 45.23 -15.83
C GLU A 345 -13.46 46.21 -14.66
N THR A 346 -14.36 47.19 -14.77
CA THR A 346 -14.50 48.28 -13.80
C THR A 346 -15.35 47.91 -12.58
N ASN A 347 -16.13 46.83 -12.64
CA ASN A 347 -17.03 46.42 -11.55
C ASN A 347 -16.43 45.30 -10.67
N VAL A 348 -15.99 45.69 -9.47
CA VAL A 348 -15.35 44.77 -8.51
C VAL A 348 -16.26 43.62 -8.09
N GLN A 349 -17.56 43.85 -7.94
CA GLN A 349 -18.50 42.80 -7.51
C GLN A 349 -18.74 41.77 -8.61
N ILE A 350 -18.89 42.21 -9.86
CA ILE A 350 -19.01 41.31 -11.02
C ILE A 350 -17.73 40.47 -11.17
N LYS A 351 -16.56 41.10 -11.08
CA LYS A 351 -15.27 40.38 -11.07
C LYS A 351 -15.21 39.33 -9.96
N HIS A 352 -15.62 39.68 -8.75
CA HIS A 352 -15.64 38.73 -7.64
C HIS A 352 -16.53 37.52 -7.96
N PHE A 353 -17.76 37.75 -8.43
CA PHE A 353 -18.69 36.67 -8.79
C PHE A 353 -18.17 35.80 -9.94
N ILE A 354 -17.56 36.38 -10.98
CA ILE A 354 -16.93 35.60 -12.06
C ILE A 354 -15.79 34.73 -11.50
N GLN A 355 -14.96 35.28 -10.62
CA GLN A 355 -13.85 34.54 -10.02
C GLN A 355 -14.32 33.41 -9.10
N GLU A 356 -15.35 33.64 -8.27
CA GLU A 356 -15.93 32.60 -7.42
C GLU A 356 -16.62 31.51 -8.26
N THR A 357 -17.30 31.86 -9.35
CA THR A 357 -17.83 30.87 -10.31
C THR A 357 -16.72 30.04 -10.94
N LYS A 358 -15.61 30.65 -11.38
CA LYS A 358 -14.47 29.90 -11.93
C LYS A 358 -13.89 28.93 -10.90
N LYS A 359 -13.71 29.37 -9.65
CA LYS A 359 -13.22 28.52 -8.55
C LYS A 359 -14.16 27.36 -8.28
N GLY A 360 -15.47 27.62 -8.13
CA GLY A 360 -16.48 26.59 -7.91
C GLY A 360 -16.52 25.55 -9.03
N LEU A 361 -16.52 26.00 -10.29
CA LEU A 361 -16.49 25.10 -11.45
C LEU A 361 -15.22 24.22 -11.49
N LEU A 362 -14.05 24.78 -11.17
CA LEU A 362 -12.81 24.00 -11.09
C LEU A 362 -12.82 23.02 -9.92
N HIS A 363 -13.38 23.41 -8.78
CA HIS A 363 -13.54 22.55 -7.60
C HIS A 363 -14.47 21.37 -7.89
N MET A 364 -15.59 21.60 -8.60
CA MET A 364 -16.49 20.55 -9.09
C MET A 364 -15.74 19.47 -9.91
N VAL A 365 -14.88 19.89 -10.85
CA VAL A 365 -14.08 18.96 -11.67
C VAL A 365 -13.10 18.15 -10.81
N ARG A 366 -12.43 18.80 -9.85
CA ARG A 366 -11.46 18.14 -8.98
C ARG A 366 -12.14 17.10 -8.08
N SER A 367 -13.25 17.47 -7.44
CA SER A 367 -14.02 16.62 -6.52
C SER A 367 -14.56 15.35 -7.19
N VAL A 368 -15.07 15.45 -8.42
CA VAL A 368 -15.61 14.29 -9.14
C VAL A 368 -14.53 13.31 -9.62
N ASN A 369 -13.31 13.81 -9.86
CA ASN A 369 -12.18 13.00 -10.30
C ASN A 369 -11.54 12.18 -9.17
N VAL A 370 -11.95 12.35 -7.91
CA VAL A 370 -11.50 11.53 -6.79
C VAL A 370 -12.07 10.12 -6.92
N LYS A 371 -11.19 9.15 -7.16
CA LYS A 371 -11.54 7.74 -7.38
C LYS A 371 -11.44 6.93 -6.09
N ARG A 372 -12.39 6.00 -5.90
CA ARG A 372 -12.32 4.99 -4.81
C ARG A 372 -11.08 4.10 -4.89
N SER A 373 -10.50 3.92 -6.09
CA SER A 373 -9.26 3.16 -6.27
C SER A 373 -8.07 3.74 -5.50
N TYR A 374 -8.08 5.05 -5.16
CA TYR A 374 -7.04 5.63 -4.30
C TYR A 374 -7.08 5.06 -2.88
N LEU A 375 -8.27 4.80 -2.33
CA LEU A 375 -8.41 4.17 -1.01
C LEU A 375 -7.88 2.74 -1.01
N VAL A 376 -8.13 1.99 -2.09
CA VAL A 376 -7.57 0.63 -2.28
C VAL A 376 -6.05 0.69 -2.34
N ASN A 377 -5.48 1.61 -3.14
CA ASN A 377 -4.04 1.79 -3.23
C ASN A 377 -3.41 2.16 -1.88
N ILE A 378 -4.01 3.09 -1.12
CA ILE A 378 -3.54 3.44 0.23
C ILE A 378 -3.55 2.22 1.14
N SER A 379 -4.58 1.39 1.07
CA SER A 379 -4.66 0.14 1.86
C SER A 379 -3.54 -0.83 1.51
N HIS A 380 -3.25 -1.04 0.22
CA HIS A 380 -2.17 -1.92 -0.23
C HIS A 380 -0.78 -1.42 0.17
N ILE A 381 -0.53 -0.11 0.01
CA ILE A 381 0.76 0.51 0.33
C ILE A 381 1.03 0.51 1.83
N SER A 382 -0.02 0.63 2.64
CA SER A 382 0.07 0.72 4.10
C SER A 382 0.06 -0.64 4.80
N ASP A 383 0.08 -1.76 4.06
CA ASP A 383 0.14 -3.10 4.65
C ASP A 383 1.37 -3.23 5.54
N PHE A 384 1.14 -3.60 6.79
CA PHE A 384 2.16 -3.72 7.83
C PHE A 384 2.26 -5.12 8.42
N SER A 385 1.56 -6.09 7.82
CA SER A 385 1.52 -7.49 8.25
C SER A 385 2.91 -8.13 8.42
N TYR A 386 3.88 -7.68 7.62
CA TYR A 386 5.26 -8.17 7.66
C TYR A 386 6.01 -7.86 8.96
N ALA A 387 5.60 -6.82 9.68
CA ALA A 387 6.36 -6.29 10.83
C ALA A 387 6.01 -7.00 12.15
N TRP A 388 5.08 -7.95 12.16
CA TRP A 388 4.53 -8.55 13.38
C TRP A 388 5.57 -9.04 14.38
N ASN A 389 6.52 -9.87 13.97
CA ASN A 389 7.58 -10.36 14.87
C ASN A 389 8.74 -9.38 15.01
N VAL A 390 8.86 -8.43 14.08
CA VAL A 390 9.98 -7.49 14.01
C VAL A 390 9.76 -6.27 14.90
N ILE A 391 8.50 -5.88 15.12
CA ILE A 391 8.15 -4.70 15.90
C ILE A 391 8.48 -4.89 17.39
N ASP A 392 8.49 -6.14 17.87
CA ASP A 392 8.84 -6.51 19.25
C ASP A 392 10.24 -6.01 19.64
N ASP A 393 11.19 -6.00 18.69
CA ASP A 393 12.55 -5.48 18.91
C ASP A 393 12.57 -3.97 19.24
N TYR A 394 11.53 -3.24 18.84
CA TYR A 394 11.40 -1.79 19.02
C TYR A 394 10.44 -1.43 20.17
N MET A 395 9.67 -2.39 20.67
CA MET A 395 8.66 -2.17 21.72
C MET A 395 9.23 -1.54 23.00
N PRO A 396 10.40 -1.94 23.53
CA PRO A 396 10.97 -1.31 24.72
C PRO A 396 11.20 0.20 24.56
N GLN A 397 11.76 0.62 23.41
CA GLN A 397 12.05 2.02 23.12
C GLN A 397 10.77 2.81 22.83
N ILE A 398 9.78 2.20 22.17
CA ILE A 398 8.46 2.82 21.98
C ILE A 398 7.79 3.06 23.35
N GLN A 399 7.87 2.10 24.27
CA GLN A 399 7.33 2.23 25.63
C GLN A 399 8.05 3.30 26.44
N GLU A 400 9.37 3.43 26.30
CA GLU A 400 10.16 4.49 26.93
C GLU A 400 9.74 5.88 26.42
N ARG A 401 9.58 6.03 25.10
CA ARG A 401 9.11 7.28 24.47
C ARG A 401 7.71 7.72 24.93
N ILE A 402 6.82 6.76 25.24
CA ILE A 402 5.50 7.06 25.83
C ILE A 402 5.65 7.70 27.21
N LYS A 403 6.56 7.16 28.04
CA LYS A 403 6.80 7.64 29.39
C LYS A 403 7.39 9.05 29.38
N GLU A 404 8.30 9.33 28.46
CA GLU A 404 8.95 10.64 28.34
C GLU A 404 8.08 11.71 27.69
N LYS A 405 7.29 11.35 26.66
CA LYS A 405 6.50 12.30 25.86
C LYS A 405 5.06 11.81 25.70
N PRO A 406 4.14 12.21 26.60
CA PRO A 406 2.73 11.81 26.54
C PRO A 406 2.01 12.16 25.23
N ARG A 407 2.43 13.22 24.52
CA ARG A 407 1.86 13.59 23.20
C ARG A 407 2.13 12.55 22.11
N THR A 408 3.15 11.70 22.27
CA THR A 408 3.49 10.60 21.35
C THR A 408 2.41 9.50 21.36
N VAL A 409 1.58 9.43 22.41
CA VAL A 409 0.48 8.46 22.52
C VAL A 409 -0.51 8.57 21.35
N LEU A 410 -0.76 9.78 20.83
CA LEU A 410 -1.64 9.97 19.67
C LEU A 410 -1.06 9.38 18.37
N LEU A 411 0.27 9.46 18.20
CA LEU A 411 0.99 8.86 17.08
C LEU A 411 1.00 7.34 17.19
N ILE A 412 1.22 6.84 18.41
CA ILE A 412 1.27 5.42 18.72
C ILE A 412 -0.10 4.77 18.54
N ARG A 413 -1.20 5.45 18.86
CA ARG A 413 -2.55 4.97 18.53
C ARG A 413 -2.71 4.71 17.04
N ASN A 414 -2.10 5.52 16.17
CA ASN A 414 -2.15 5.29 14.73
C ASN A 414 -1.28 4.10 14.33
N LEU A 415 -0.12 3.92 14.96
CA LEU A 415 0.72 2.72 14.77
C LEU A 415 0.00 1.43 15.24
N PHE A 416 -0.68 1.45 16.38
CA PHE A 416 -1.49 0.31 16.83
C PHE A 416 -2.61 0.00 15.85
N LYS A 417 -3.32 1.01 15.33
CA LYS A 417 -4.30 0.78 14.26
C LYS A 417 -3.67 0.14 13.03
N LYS A 418 -2.47 0.58 12.63
CA LYS A 418 -1.71 -0.02 11.53
C LYS A 418 -1.37 -1.49 11.78
N LEU A 419 -1.02 -1.86 13.01
CA LEU A 419 -0.81 -3.26 13.43
C LEU A 419 -2.11 -4.07 13.46
N CYS A 420 -3.22 -3.46 13.88
CA CYS A 420 -4.52 -4.13 14.03
C CYS A 420 -5.24 -4.44 12.70
N ILE A 421 -4.93 -3.75 11.59
CA ILE A 421 -5.55 -4.00 10.26
C ILE A 421 -5.40 -5.48 9.83
N TYR A 422 -4.42 -6.19 10.38
CA TYR A 422 -4.23 -7.63 10.19
C TYR A 422 -5.37 -8.51 10.79
N TYR A 423 -5.96 -8.14 11.93
CA TYR A 423 -7.04 -8.91 12.56
C TYR A 423 -8.35 -8.88 11.77
N GLU A 424 -8.51 -7.92 10.85
CA GLU A 424 -9.69 -7.79 10.00
C GLU A 424 -9.62 -8.67 8.73
N SER A 425 -8.48 -9.33 8.49
CA SER A 425 -8.28 -10.26 7.38
C SER A 425 -9.22 -11.49 7.49
N PRO A 426 -9.89 -11.91 6.39
CA PRO A 426 -10.89 -12.99 6.41
C PRO A 426 -10.41 -14.32 6.98
N SER A 427 -9.10 -14.58 6.95
CA SER A 427 -8.49 -15.82 7.44
C SER A 427 -8.73 -16.09 8.94
N TRP A 428 -8.94 -15.05 9.75
CA TRP A 428 -9.16 -15.19 11.21
C TRP A 428 -10.63 -15.16 11.62
N LYS A 429 -11.55 -14.74 10.75
CA LYS A 429 -12.98 -14.68 11.08
C LYS A 429 -13.64 -16.06 11.22
N ASN A 430 -12.94 -17.14 10.86
CA ASN A 430 -13.44 -18.50 10.94
C ASN A 430 -12.98 -19.28 12.19
N ASP A 431 -12.10 -18.72 13.04
CA ASP A 431 -11.62 -19.38 14.27
C ASP A 431 -12.36 -18.93 15.53
N GLY A 432 -13.62 -18.50 15.36
CA GLY A 432 -14.53 -18.17 16.46
C GLY A 432 -15.87 -18.90 16.29
N GLY A 433 -15.85 -20.21 16.53
CA GLY A 433 -17.02 -21.07 16.67
C GLY A 433 -16.90 -21.91 17.93
#